data_AF-A0A846LMS4-F1
#
_entry.id   AF-A0A846LMS4-F1
#
_cell.length_a   1.000
_cell.length_b   1.000
_cell.length_c   1.000
_cell.angle_alpha   90.00
_cell.angle_beta   90.00
_cell.angle_gamma   90.00
#
_symmetry.space_group_name_H-M   'P 1'
#
loop_
_entity.id
_entity.type
_entity.pdbx_description
1 polymer ?
#
loop_
_entity_poly.entity_id
_entity_poly.type
_entity_poly.pdbx_seq_one_letter_code
_entity_poly.pdbx_strand_id
1 'polypeptide(L)'
;MQQTRPIAKLVLAGAVGLAPLTLVACSDKGPDGVWSAGDLLDEEGVEADAGVDAGVFNGSYDSGFYEQSDQFVGEEVTVSATVEEIYDPNSFAIGGIEETDAEPLLVVGSDIAGVLEDGQVLLVTGTVQSGFDEAAVEEEQGFDLPDGEYTDFAGQDYIVAESVDIQVPAEEE
;
A
#
# COMPACT_ATOMS: atom_id res chain seq x y z
N MET A 1 15.65 -30.60 -32.35
CA MET A 1 14.29 -30.72 -32.91
C MET A 1 13.53 -29.47 -32.49
N GLN A 2 13.30 -28.55 -33.42
CA GLN A 2 12.58 -27.29 -33.17
C GLN A 2 11.16 -27.46 -33.71
N GLN A 3 10.14 -27.27 -32.87
CA GLN A 3 8.74 -27.25 -33.30
C GLN A 3 8.01 -26.05 -32.67
N THR A 4 8.00 -24.98 -33.47
CA THR A 4 7.00 -23.93 -33.65
C THR A 4 5.68 -24.02 -32.88
N ARG A 5 5.25 -22.88 -32.31
CA ARG A 5 3.83 -22.54 -32.18
C ARG A 5 3.51 -21.28 -33.01
N PRO A 6 2.50 -21.33 -33.90
CA PRO A 6 2.20 -20.28 -34.86
C PRO A 6 1.35 -19.14 -34.26
N ILE A 7 1.61 -17.95 -34.80
CA ILE A 7 0.97 -16.66 -34.52
C ILE A 7 -0.40 -16.64 -35.22
N ALA A 8 -1.49 -16.48 -34.47
CA ALA A 8 -2.83 -16.32 -35.03
C ALA A 8 -3.12 -14.85 -35.36
N LYS A 9 -3.69 -14.63 -36.54
CA LYS A 9 -3.93 -13.33 -37.19
C LYS A 9 -5.29 -12.73 -36.80
N LEU A 10 -5.26 -11.43 -36.50
CA LEU A 10 -6.01 -10.27 -37.05
C LEU A 10 -7.45 -10.44 -37.64
N VAL A 11 -8.20 -9.32 -37.54
CA VAL A 11 -9.39 -8.83 -38.29
C VAL A 11 -10.68 -8.89 -37.42
N LEU A 12 -11.48 -7.84 -37.19
CA LEU A 12 -12.22 -6.99 -38.14
C LEU A 12 -12.86 -5.72 -37.50
N ALA A 13 -13.07 -4.73 -38.37
CA ALA A 13 -13.74 -3.42 -38.28
C ALA A 13 -15.14 -3.31 -37.62
N GLY A 14 -15.45 -2.10 -37.12
CA GLY A 14 -16.81 -1.60 -36.87
C GLY A 14 -16.82 -0.07 -36.69
N ALA A 15 -17.79 0.62 -37.27
CA ALA A 15 -17.78 2.06 -37.56
C ALA A 15 -18.97 2.82 -36.91
N VAL A 16 -18.90 4.16 -36.98
CA VAL A 16 -20.01 5.15 -36.99
C VAL A 16 -20.55 5.67 -35.65
N GLY A 17 -20.58 7.01 -35.52
CA GLY A 17 -21.61 7.74 -34.77
C GLY A 17 -21.20 9.10 -34.20
N LEU A 18 -21.25 10.16 -35.00
CA LEU A 18 -21.26 11.56 -34.50
C LEU A 18 -22.71 12.00 -34.28
N ALA A 19 -23.05 12.45 -33.07
CA ALA A 19 -24.29 13.17 -32.79
C ALA A 19 -24.03 14.34 -31.82
N PRO A 20 -24.44 15.58 -32.15
CA PRO A 20 -24.36 16.72 -31.26
C PRO A 20 -25.61 16.79 -30.36
N LEU A 21 -25.42 16.95 -29.05
CA LEU A 21 -26.53 17.19 -28.13
C LEU A 21 -26.49 18.61 -27.57
N THR A 22 -27.62 19.27 -27.78
CA THR A 22 -27.97 20.64 -27.44
C THR A 22 -28.42 20.77 -25.99
N LEU A 23 -28.02 21.85 -25.31
CA LEU A 23 -28.49 22.28 -23.98
C LEU A 23 -29.97 22.70 -23.96
N VAL A 24 -30.68 22.43 -22.83
CA VAL A 24 -31.95 23.01 -22.27
C VAL A 24 -32.79 21.88 -21.64
N ALA A 25 -33.45 21.94 -20.47
CA ALA A 25 -33.51 22.82 -19.30
C ALA A 25 -34.39 22.15 -18.20
N CYS A 26 -34.08 22.41 -16.92
CA CYS A 26 -34.86 22.33 -15.67
C CYS A 26 -36.18 21.52 -15.58
N SER A 27 -36.22 20.53 -14.69
CA SER A 27 -36.91 20.58 -13.38
C SER A 27 -37.06 19.16 -12.84
N ASP A 28 -36.18 18.75 -11.92
CA ASP A 28 -36.35 17.48 -11.22
C ASP A 28 -36.46 17.68 -9.70
N LYS A 29 -37.40 16.94 -9.15
CA LYS A 29 -37.97 17.05 -7.82
C LYS A 29 -37.42 15.85 -7.06
N GLY A 30 -36.53 16.12 -6.10
CA GLY A 30 -36.01 15.10 -5.19
C GLY A 30 -37.10 14.37 -4.38
N PRO A 31 -36.73 13.30 -3.63
CA PRO A 31 -35.72 13.51 -2.59
C PRO A 31 -34.76 12.32 -2.25
N ASP A 32 -33.71 12.70 -1.51
CA ASP A 32 -32.88 11.94 -0.54
C ASP A 32 -31.94 10.80 -0.98
N GLY A 33 -30.63 11.10 -0.97
CA GLY A 33 -29.55 10.12 -0.99
C GLY A 33 -28.22 10.74 -1.37
N VAL A 34 -27.60 11.49 -0.45
CA VAL A 34 -26.29 12.12 -0.65
C VAL A 34 -25.17 11.09 -0.46
N TRP A 35 -24.42 10.81 -1.52
CA TRP A 35 -22.98 10.64 -1.44
C TRP A 35 -22.37 11.30 -2.67
N SER A 36 -21.68 12.40 -2.44
CA SER A 36 -20.92 13.10 -3.47
C SER A 36 -19.69 12.27 -3.80
N ALA A 37 -19.69 11.58 -4.94
CA ALA A 37 -18.44 11.25 -5.61
C ALA A 37 -17.96 12.54 -6.29
N GLY A 38 -16.78 13.01 -5.88
CA GLY A 38 -16.20 14.29 -6.28
C GLY A 38 -16.13 14.45 -7.79
N ASP A 39 -16.97 15.36 -8.30
CA ASP A 39 -16.62 16.22 -9.42
C ASP A 39 -15.89 17.41 -8.79
N LEU A 40 -14.64 17.64 -9.22
CA LEU A 40 -13.75 18.81 -9.03
C LEU A 40 -12.34 18.41 -8.58
N LEU A 41 -11.47 18.06 -9.54
CA LEU A 41 -10.06 18.47 -9.66
C LEU A 41 -9.68 18.24 -11.14
N ASP A 42 -9.83 19.24 -12.01
CA ASP A 42 -8.75 20.10 -12.53
C ASP A 42 -7.65 19.32 -13.30
N GLU A 43 -7.68 19.48 -14.63
CA GLU A 43 -6.70 18.96 -15.59
C GLU A 43 -5.35 19.69 -15.45
N GLU A 44 -4.48 19.24 -14.54
CA GLU A 44 -3.03 19.46 -14.67
C GLU A 44 -2.25 18.18 -14.36
N GLY A 45 -1.96 17.41 -15.42
CA GLY A 45 -0.74 16.61 -15.54
C GLY A 45 -0.54 15.42 -14.61
N VAL A 46 -1.33 14.37 -14.75
CA VAL A 46 -0.85 13.01 -14.43
C VAL A 46 -0.20 12.41 -15.67
N GLU A 47 1.12 12.58 -15.76
CA GLU A 47 1.98 11.72 -16.55
C GLU A 47 1.84 10.30 -15.96
N ALA A 48 0.90 9.52 -16.48
CA ALA A 48 0.91 8.08 -16.33
C ALA A 48 2.08 7.54 -17.17
N ASP A 49 3.30 7.69 -16.66
CA ASP A 49 4.49 7.05 -17.21
C ASP A 49 4.57 5.61 -16.70
N ALA A 50 4.83 4.70 -17.62
CA ALA A 50 4.64 3.28 -17.42
C ALA A 50 5.73 2.65 -16.54
N GLY A 51 5.30 1.94 -15.50
CA GLY A 51 5.86 0.62 -15.19
C GLY A 51 6.88 0.56 -14.06
N VAL A 52 6.43 0.79 -12.83
CA VAL A 52 6.68 -0.09 -11.69
C VAL A 52 5.37 -0.07 -10.90
N ASP A 53 4.84 -1.25 -10.53
CA ASP A 53 3.73 -1.37 -9.58
C ASP A 53 4.26 -0.81 -8.24
N ALA A 54 4.07 0.49 -8.03
CA ALA A 54 4.28 1.12 -6.74
C ALA A 54 2.86 1.37 -6.25
N GLY A 55 2.46 0.65 -5.20
CA GLY A 55 1.11 0.68 -4.64
C GLY A 55 0.50 2.08 -4.41
N VAL A 56 -0.72 2.10 -3.88
CA VAL A 56 -1.56 3.31 -3.77
C VAL A 56 -0.89 4.44 -2.99
N PHE A 57 0.05 4.12 -2.12
CA PHE A 57 0.89 5.08 -1.42
C PHE A 57 2.38 4.81 -1.64
N ASN A 58 3.16 5.87 -1.89
CA ASN A 58 4.61 5.85 -1.86
C ASN A 58 5.12 7.08 -1.10
N GLY A 59 5.65 6.90 0.10
CA GLY A 59 6.07 8.01 0.96
C GLY A 59 6.76 7.55 2.24
N SER A 60 7.05 8.49 3.13
CA SER A 60 7.64 8.19 4.45
C SER A 60 6.55 7.77 5.45
N TYR A 61 6.96 7.02 6.47
CA TYR A 61 6.13 6.80 7.65
C TYR A 61 6.14 8.08 8.52
N ASP A 62 4.97 8.68 8.69
CA ASP A 62 4.76 9.88 9.52
C ASP A 62 3.35 9.90 10.11
N SER A 63 3.05 10.88 10.97
CA SER A 63 1.75 11.01 11.63
C SER A 63 0.59 11.11 10.64
N GLY A 64 0.79 11.76 9.49
CA GLY A 64 -0.21 11.87 8.44
C GLY A 64 -0.52 10.53 7.76
N PHE A 65 0.47 9.65 7.59
CA PHE A 65 0.23 8.27 7.15
C PHE A 65 -0.50 7.48 8.24
N TYR A 66 -0.03 7.55 9.49
CA TYR A 66 -0.62 6.84 10.63
C TYR A 66 -2.09 7.20 10.86
N GLU A 67 -2.44 8.49 10.85
CA GLU A 67 -3.82 8.95 11.04
C GLU A 67 -4.76 8.52 9.89
N GLN A 68 -4.20 8.08 8.77
CA GLN A 68 -4.92 7.73 7.55
C GLN A 68 -4.77 6.26 7.15
N SER A 69 -4.13 5.43 7.98
CA SER A 69 -3.83 4.02 7.65
C SER A 69 -5.07 3.22 7.27
N ASP A 70 -6.21 3.46 7.93
CA ASP A 70 -7.51 2.83 7.65
C ASP A 70 -7.97 3.02 6.19
N GLN A 71 -7.58 4.13 5.55
CA GLN A 71 -7.93 4.41 4.16
C GLN A 71 -7.19 3.51 3.17
N PHE A 72 -6.05 2.96 3.58
CA PHE A 72 -5.20 2.10 2.75
C PHE A 72 -5.41 0.61 3.01
N VAL A 73 -6.37 0.23 3.87
CA VAL A 73 -6.62 -1.18 4.21
C VAL A 73 -7.00 -1.98 2.96
N GLY A 74 -6.27 -3.07 2.72
CA GLY A 74 -6.37 -3.91 1.54
C GLY A 74 -5.63 -3.37 0.31
N GLU A 75 -4.95 -2.24 0.44
CA GLU A 75 -4.13 -1.66 -0.63
C GLU A 75 -2.65 -1.93 -0.37
N GLU A 76 -1.90 -2.12 -1.46
CA GLU A 76 -0.45 -2.16 -1.42
C GLU A 76 0.09 -0.74 -1.21
N VAL A 77 1.07 -0.61 -0.32
CA VAL A 77 1.76 0.64 -0.01
C VAL A 77 3.27 0.41 -0.02
N THR A 78 4.01 1.47 -0.30
CA THR A 78 5.47 1.51 -0.17
C THR A 78 5.84 2.62 0.80
N VAL A 79 6.39 2.24 1.95
CA VAL A 79 6.63 3.14 3.09
C VAL A 79 8.11 3.17 3.43
N SER A 80 8.71 4.35 3.42
CA SER A 80 10.08 4.59 3.91
C SER A 80 10.04 4.83 5.41
N ALA A 81 10.73 4.01 6.20
CA ALA A 81 10.63 4.06 7.65
C ALA A 81 11.94 3.64 8.33
N THR A 82 12.01 3.82 9.64
CA THR A 82 13.11 3.35 10.48
C THR A 82 12.66 2.14 11.28
N VAL A 83 13.50 1.11 11.43
CA VAL A 83 13.24 0.01 12.36
C VAL A 83 13.28 0.54 13.79
N GLU A 84 12.18 0.40 14.53
CA GLU A 84 12.10 0.83 15.93
C GLU A 84 12.29 -0.32 16.90
N GLU A 85 11.80 -1.52 16.57
CA GLU A 85 12.00 -2.71 17.40
C GLU A 85 11.87 -3.97 16.55
N ILE A 86 12.68 -5.00 16.83
CA ILE A 86 12.63 -6.29 16.14
C ILE A 86 12.19 -7.36 17.14
N TYR A 87 11.07 -8.01 16.87
CA TYR A 87 10.49 -9.05 17.74
C TYR A 87 10.94 -10.45 17.33
N ASP A 88 10.91 -10.75 16.04
CA ASP A 88 11.24 -12.06 15.47
C ASP A 88 11.77 -11.90 14.03
N PRO A 89 12.48 -12.88 13.42
CA PRO A 89 12.80 -12.85 11.99
C PRO A 89 11.63 -12.58 11.04
N ASN A 90 10.38 -12.75 11.48
CA ASN A 90 9.18 -12.51 10.69
C ASN A 90 8.38 -11.26 11.10
N SER A 91 8.86 -10.47 12.07
CA SER A 91 8.12 -9.31 12.57
C SER A 91 9.01 -8.24 13.23
N PHE A 92 8.67 -6.99 12.96
CA PHE A 92 9.35 -5.82 13.52
C PHE A 92 8.40 -4.62 13.48
N ALA A 93 8.63 -3.64 14.34
CA ALA A 93 7.94 -2.36 14.33
C ALA A 93 8.76 -1.32 13.55
N ILE A 94 8.06 -0.48 12.80
CA ILE A 94 8.64 0.66 12.10
C ILE A 94 8.15 1.98 12.69
N GLY A 95 9.04 2.97 12.74
CA GLY A 95 8.76 4.34 13.12
C GLY A 95 9.18 5.33 12.04
N GLY A 96 9.00 6.61 12.32
CA GLY A 96 9.36 7.68 11.36
C GLY A 96 10.87 7.78 11.13
N ILE A 97 11.26 8.19 9.91
CA ILE A 97 12.66 8.57 9.62
C ILE A 97 13.01 9.89 10.30
N GLU A 98 12.02 10.78 10.38
CA GLU A 98 12.11 12.04 11.11
C GLU A 98 11.36 11.93 12.44
N GLU A 99 11.64 12.86 13.37
CA GLU A 99 10.91 12.93 14.63
C GLU A 99 9.41 13.13 14.36
N THR A 100 8.59 12.17 14.78
CA THR A 100 7.14 12.16 14.57
C THR A 100 6.43 11.71 15.84
N ASP A 101 5.20 12.18 16.03
CA ASP A 101 4.31 11.73 17.11
C ASP A 101 3.52 10.46 16.72
N ALA A 102 3.77 9.88 15.54
CA ALA A 102 3.17 8.62 15.12
C ALA A 102 3.59 7.48 16.06
N GLU A 103 2.63 6.63 16.45
CA GLU A 103 2.94 5.40 17.17
C GLU A 103 3.62 4.41 16.22
N PRO A 104 4.38 3.42 16.72
CA PRO A 104 5.05 2.46 15.85
C PRO A 104 4.04 1.60 15.09
N LEU A 105 4.33 1.29 13.83
CA LEU A 105 3.50 0.40 13.02
C LEU A 105 4.12 -0.99 12.95
N LEU A 106 3.32 -2.02 13.20
CA LEU A 106 3.76 -3.40 13.09
C LEU A 106 3.88 -3.83 11.61
N VAL A 107 4.98 -4.49 11.29
CA VAL A 107 5.23 -5.14 10.00
C VAL A 107 5.43 -6.63 10.23
N VAL A 108 4.73 -7.46 9.47
CA VAL A 108 4.79 -8.93 9.55
C VAL A 108 5.04 -9.56 8.18
N GLY A 109 5.71 -10.71 8.15
CA GLY A 109 5.86 -11.54 6.96
C GLY A 109 7.11 -12.40 6.97
N SER A 110 7.18 -13.39 6.07
CA SER A 110 8.23 -14.41 6.11
C SER A 110 9.58 -13.94 5.57
N ASP A 111 10.64 -14.13 6.35
CA ASP A 111 12.05 -13.85 5.97
C ASP A 111 12.42 -12.35 5.86
N ILE A 112 11.79 -11.49 6.67
CA ILE A 112 11.85 -10.04 6.47
C ILE A 112 12.82 -9.35 7.44
N ALA A 113 13.05 -9.90 8.64
CA ALA A 113 13.83 -9.25 9.70
C ALA A 113 15.20 -9.89 10.00
N GLY A 114 15.56 -11.01 9.37
CA GLY A 114 16.80 -11.73 9.67
C GLY A 114 18.12 -10.95 9.41
N VAL A 115 18.02 -9.79 8.76
CA VAL A 115 19.14 -8.89 8.40
C VAL A 115 18.95 -7.46 8.91
N LEU A 116 17.91 -7.18 9.68
CA LEU A 116 17.59 -5.84 10.15
C LEU A 116 18.32 -5.54 11.47
N GLU A 117 18.65 -4.26 11.66
CA GLU A 117 19.18 -3.70 12.89
C GLU A 117 18.26 -2.57 13.36
N ASP A 118 18.22 -2.36 14.68
CA ASP A 118 17.52 -1.23 15.28
C ASP A 118 18.03 0.12 14.75
N GLY A 119 17.14 1.05 14.47
CA GLY A 119 17.48 2.37 13.91
C GLY A 119 17.85 2.36 12.42
N GLN A 120 17.73 1.21 11.74
CA GLN A 120 18.03 1.11 10.31
C GLN A 120 16.90 1.69 9.46
N VAL A 121 17.25 2.52 8.47
CA VAL A 121 16.29 3.04 7.50
C VAL A 121 16.06 2.01 6.41
N LEU A 122 14.79 1.80 6.06
CA LEU A 122 14.36 0.82 5.07
C LEU A 122 13.14 1.30 4.28
N LEU A 123 12.85 0.58 3.21
CA LEU A 123 11.66 0.73 2.38
C LEU A 123 10.83 -0.55 2.50
N VAL A 124 9.64 -0.46 3.07
CA VAL A 124 8.69 -1.59 3.17
C VAL A 124 7.68 -1.47 2.04
N THR A 125 7.57 -2.50 1.21
CA THR A 125 6.44 -2.66 0.30
C THR A 125 5.57 -3.81 0.80
N GLY A 126 4.27 -3.56 0.95
CA GLY A 126 3.33 -4.57 1.43
C GLY A 126 1.90 -4.08 1.47
N THR A 127 1.01 -4.96 1.89
CA THR A 127 -0.44 -4.67 1.98
C THR A 127 -0.81 -4.24 3.39
N VAL A 128 -1.53 -3.12 3.53
CA VAL A 128 -2.07 -2.69 4.84
C VAL A 128 -3.26 -3.57 5.21
N GLN A 129 -3.26 -4.08 6.44
CA GLN A 129 -4.34 -4.85 7.02
C GLN A 129 -4.82 -4.16 8.29
N SER A 130 -6.10 -4.33 8.62
CA SER A 130 -6.68 -3.77 9.84
C SER A 130 -6.95 -4.83 10.89
N GLY A 131 -6.95 -4.39 12.14
CA GLY A 131 -7.38 -5.21 13.27
C GLY A 131 -6.44 -6.38 13.53
N PHE A 132 -5.15 -6.10 13.77
CA PHE A 132 -4.14 -7.12 14.08
C PHE A 132 -4.62 -8.07 15.18
N ASP A 133 -4.57 -9.37 14.88
CA ASP A 133 -4.84 -10.47 15.79
C ASP A 133 -3.74 -11.51 15.57
N GLU A 134 -2.93 -11.74 16.60
CA GLU A 134 -1.74 -12.62 16.55
C GLU A 134 -2.10 -14.00 16.00
N ALA A 135 -3.14 -14.64 16.55
CA ALA A 135 -3.54 -15.99 16.15
C ALA A 135 -4.06 -16.07 14.70
N ALA A 136 -4.77 -15.04 14.23
CA ALA A 136 -5.23 -14.97 12.85
C ALA A 136 -4.07 -14.79 11.87
N VAL A 137 -3.09 -13.94 12.21
CA VAL A 137 -1.91 -13.69 11.38
C VAL A 137 -1.04 -14.95 11.28
N GLU A 138 -0.81 -15.64 12.40
CA GLU A 138 -0.07 -16.91 12.39
C GLU A 138 -0.74 -17.97 11.52
N GLU A 139 -2.08 -18.10 11.60
CA GLU A 139 -2.85 -19.04 10.79
C GLU A 139 -2.80 -18.70 9.29
N GLU A 140 -2.94 -17.42 8.94
CA GLU A 140 -2.96 -16.95 7.55
C GLU A 140 -1.58 -17.04 6.90
N GLN A 141 -0.54 -16.62 7.61
CA GLN A 141 0.81 -16.50 7.08
C GLN A 141 1.64 -17.78 7.23
N GLY A 142 1.26 -18.68 8.14
CA GLY A 142 1.92 -19.96 8.33
C GLY A 142 3.27 -19.89 9.04
N PHE A 143 3.49 -18.87 9.88
CA PHE A 143 4.62 -18.75 10.81
C PHE A 143 4.12 -18.51 12.24
N ASP A 144 4.97 -18.80 13.22
CA ASP A 144 4.70 -18.55 14.63
C ASP A 144 5.27 -17.18 15.04
N LEU A 145 4.49 -16.40 15.79
CA LEU A 145 4.89 -15.14 16.40
C LEU A 145 5.16 -15.37 17.91
N PRO A 146 6.10 -14.64 18.52
CA PRO A 146 6.36 -14.76 19.95
C PRO A 146 5.19 -14.26 20.81
N ASP A 147 4.67 -15.15 21.68
CA ASP A 147 3.51 -14.85 22.53
C ASP A 147 3.69 -13.60 23.40
N GLY A 148 2.73 -12.67 23.31
CA GLY A 148 2.58 -11.58 24.28
C GLY A 148 3.42 -10.33 24.02
N GLU A 149 4.27 -10.33 22.99
CA GLU A 149 5.05 -9.16 22.56
C GLU A 149 4.19 -8.16 21.77
N TYR A 150 2.99 -8.55 21.32
CA TYR A 150 2.14 -7.75 20.42
C TYR A 150 0.91 -7.13 21.07
N THR A 151 0.87 -7.06 22.40
CA THR A 151 -0.32 -6.55 23.12
C THR A 151 -0.65 -5.11 22.73
N ASP A 152 0.37 -4.29 22.50
CA ASP A 152 0.20 -2.89 22.12
C ASP A 152 -0.38 -2.75 20.70
N PHE A 153 -0.09 -3.68 19.80
CA PHE A 153 -0.58 -3.67 18.42
C PHE A 153 -1.96 -4.33 18.23
N ALA A 154 -2.52 -4.96 19.27
CA ALA A 154 -3.79 -5.68 19.16
C ALA A 154 -4.94 -4.77 18.69
N GLY A 155 -5.54 -5.12 17.56
CA GLY A 155 -6.62 -4.36 16.94
C GLY A 155 -6.17 -3.12 16.14
N GLN A 156 -4.87 -2.86 16.03
CA GLN A 156 -4.33 -1.78 15.21
C GLN A 156 -4.16 -2.22 13.75
N ASP A 157 -3.90 -1.24 12.88
CA ASP A 157 -3.49 -1.51 11.50
C ASP A 157 -2.04 -2.00 11.49
N TYR A 158 -1.70 -2.81 10.49
CA TYR A 158 -0.37 -3.40 10.33
C TYR A 158 -0.09 -3.63 8.85
N ILE A 159 1.18 -3.83 8.50
CA ILE A 159 1.58 -4.13 7.12
C ILE A 159 2.01 -5.60 7.02
N VAL A 160 1.39 -6.32 6.09
CA VAL A 160 1.92 -7.60 5.62
C VAL A 160 2.94 -7.29 4.53
N ALA A 161 4.21 -7.41 4.88
CA ALA A 161 5.31 -7.05 4.00
C ALA A 161 5.54 -8.11 2.92
N GLU A 162 5.73 -7.64 1.70
CA GLU A 162 6.03 -8.42 0.50
C GLU A 162 7.51 -8.26 0.12
N SER A 163 8.05 -7.05 0.30
CA SER A 163 9.47 -6.75 0.12
C SER A 163 9.95 -5.75 1.17
N VAL A 164 11.20 -5.92 1.62
CA VAL A 164 11.89 -4.96 2.46
C VAL A 164 13.27 -4.70 1.88
N ASP A 165 13.52 -3.44 1.55
CA ASP A 165 14.76 -2.97 0.97
C ASP A 165 15.50 -2.08 1.98
N ILE A 166 16.66 -2.54 2.42
CA ILE A 166 17.51 -1.79 3.35
C ILE A 166 18.10 -0.58 2.63
N GLN A 167 17.84 0.61 3.16
CA GLN A 167 18.41 1.84 2.64
C GLN A 167 19.75 2.09 3.33
N VAL A 168 20.83 1.77 2.63
CA VAL A 168 22.17 2.11 3.11
C VAL A 168 22.37 3.61 2.87
N PRO A 169 22.50 4.45 3.92
CA PRO A 169 22.83 5.85 3.74
C PRO A 169 24.17 5.93 3.00
N ALA A 170 24.25 6.73 1.94
CA ALA A 170 25.51 6.93 1.24
C ALA A 170 26.52 7.50 2.23
N GLU A 171 27.54 6.72 2.58
CA GLU A 171 28.63 7.19 3.43
C GLU A 171 29.33 8.32 2.67
N GLU A 172 29.12 9.57 3.09
CA GLU A 172 29.89 10.70 2.55
C GLU A 172 31.34 10.56 3.02
N GLU A 173 32.23 10.12 2.13
CA GLU A 173 33.69 10.00 2.35
C GLU A 173 34.38 11.34 2.67
#